data_AF-A0A8H6S6I0-F1
#
_entry.id   AF-A0A8H6S6I0-F1
#
_cell.length_a   1.000
_cell.length_b   1.000
_cell.length_c   1.000
_cell.angle_alpha   90.00
_cell.angle_beta   90.00
_cell.angle_gamma   90.00
#
_symmetry.space_group_name_H-M   'P 1'
#
loop_
_entity.id
_entity.type
_entity.pdbx_description
1 polymer ?
#
loop_
_entity_poly.entity_id
_entity_poly.type
_entity_poly.pdbx_seq_one_letter_code
_entity_poly.pdbx_strand_id
1 'polypeptide(L)'
;MASFTSPTKRRVPLQPYTPPVHRLTPSGRPMPPIGFDYATAKIPGQGVSMRELRLRGPEMHMRMQGAGDCVFAPSGLQRIVFRIIWPGYTHVEWCRTMPVVAPNAGGAPITRVGLAVQIASTFANYFEKTQYEQPSSADWMISPACVQFKHLYLIALVNTAEGVWQADVALDVI
;
A
#
# COMPACT_ATOMS: atom_id res chain seq x y z
N MET A 1 7.95 -17.34 -4.09
CA MET A 1 7.91 -16.00 -3.46
C MET A 1 9.26 -15.34 -3.69
N ALA A 2 9.31 -14.08 -4.14
CA ALA A 2 10.59 -13.38 -4.28
C ALA A 2 11.23 -13.21 -2.90
N SER A 3 12.50 -13.59 -2.76
CA SER A 3 13.27 -13.40 -1.53
C SER A 3 13.71 -11.93 -1.41
N PHE A 4 13.66 -11.39 -0.20
CA PHE A 4 14.23 -10.07 0.07
C PHE A 4 15.76 -10.16 0.10
N THR A 5 16.40 -9.10 -0.37
CA THR A 5 17.87 -8.94 -0.31
C THR A 5 18.34 -8.64 1.12
N SER A 6 17.54 -7.92 1.89
CA SER A 6 17.76 -7.70 3.32
C SER A 6 17.35 -8.96 4.11
N PRO A 7 18.22 -9.50 4.98
CA PRO A 7 17.91 -10.70 5.77
C PRO A 7 16.91 -10.41 6.90
N THR A 8 16.79 -9.16 7.34
CA THR A 8 15.85 -8.70 8.38
C THR A 8 14.50 -8.31 7.80
N LYS A 9 14.41 -8.15 6.47
CA LYS A 9 13.15 -7.82 5.80
C LYS A 9 12.25 -9.03 5.71
N ARG A 10 11.01 -8.88 6.19
CA ARG A 10 9.97 -9.92 6.14
C ARG A 10 8.63 -9.35 5.71
N ARG A 11 7.83 -10.16 5.02
CA ARG A 11 6.51 -9.73 4.53
C ARG A 11 5.49 -9.70 5.66
N VAL A 12 4.64 -8.68 5.67
CA VAL A 12 3.47 -8.64 6.56
C VAL A 12 2.42 -9.60 5.98
N PRO A 13 1.86 -10.52 6.77
CA PRO A 13 0.79 -11.40 6.30
C PRO A 13 -0.40 -10.57 5.79
N LEU A 14 -0.73 -10.76 4.51
CA LEU A 14 -1.92 -10.15 3.93
C LEU A 14 -3.14 -10.95 4.40
N GLN A 15 -3.99 -10.32 5.21
CA GLN A 15 -5.25 -10.95 5.61
C GLN A 15 -6.31 -10.75 4.53
N PRO A 16 -6.95 -11.84 4.06
CA PRO A 16 -7.97 -11.74 3.04
C PRO A 16 -9.18 -10.98 3.57
N TYR A 17 -9.71 -10.07 2.77
CA TYR A 17 -10.98 -9.42 3.05
C TYR A 17 -12.13 -10.23 2.45
N THR A 18 -13.04 -10.69 3.30
CA THR A 18 -14.29 -11.32 2.85
C THR A 18 -15.40 -10.26 2.84
N PRO A 19 -15.88 -9.83 1.67
CA PRO A 19 -16.93 -8.84 1.59
C PRO A 19 -18.28 -9.41 2.07
N PRO A 20 -19.17 -8.59 2.65
CA PRO A 20 -20.56 -8.99 2.87
C PRO A 20 -21.26 -9.28 1.54
N VAL A 21 -22.05 -10.36 1.50
CA VAL A 21 -22.66 -10.99 0.31
C VAL A 21 -23.49 -10.04 -0.59
N HIS A 22 -23.86 -8.85 -0.11
CA HIS A 22 -24.78 -7.93 -0.79
C HIS A 22 -24.16 -6.66 -1.40
N ARG A 23 -22.83 -6.48 -1.40
CA ARG A 23 -22.23 -5.15 -1.64
C ARG A 23 -21.25 -5.00 -2.79
N LEU A 24 -21.09 -5.96 -3.68
CA LEU A 24 -20.14 -5.78 -4.76
C LEU A 24 -20.84 -5.79 -6.12
N THR A 25 -20.85 -4.62 -6.74
CA THR A 25 -20.99 -4.53 -8.20
C THR A 25 -19.65 -4.93 -8.80
N PRO A 26 -19.61 -5.82 -9.81
CA PRO A 26 -18.37 -6.24 -10.44
C PRO A 26 -17.70 -5.01 -11.05
N SER A 27 -16.63 -4.54 -10.41
CA SER A 27 -15.89 -3.38 -10.87
C SER A 27 -14.74 -3.82 -11.75
N GLY A 28 -15.00 -3.83 -13.06
CA GLY A 28 -13.98 -3.87 -14.09
C GLY A 28 -13.26 -5.21 -14.26
N ARG A 29 -12.37 -5.25 -15.27
CA ARG A 29 -11.55 -6.41 -15.56
C ARG A 29 -10.59 -6.70 -14.39
N PRO A 30 -10.30 -7.97 -14.09
CA PRO A 30 -9.24 -8.33 -13.14
C PRO A 30 -7.95 -7.60 -13.51
N MET A 31 -7.37 -6.90 -12.54
CA MET A 31 -6.13 -6.15 -12.73
C MET A 31 -4.97 -6.88 -12.07
N PRO A 32 -3.80 -6.96 -12.73
CA PRO A 32 -2.61 -7.51 -12.10
C PRO A 32 -2.16 -6.63 -10.91
N PRO A 33 -1.43 -7.20 -9.95
CA PRO A 33 -0.80 -6.43 -8.89
C PRO A 33 0.07 -5.28 -9.43
N ILE A 34 -0.06 -4.10 -8.82
CA ILE A 34 0.78 -2.95 -9.15
C ILE A 34 2.00 -3.00 -8.25
N GLY A 35 3.16 -3.41 -8.79
CA GLY A 35 4.42 -3.45 -8.05
C GLY A 35 5.04 -2.07 -7.84
N PHE A 36 5.81 -1.94 -6.77
CA PHE A 36 6.60 -0.75 -6.44
C PHE A 36 8.01 -1.16 -6.08
N ASP A 37 8.99 -0.71 -6.85
CA ASP A 37 10.40 -0.97 -6.60
C ASP A 37 11.22 0.28 -6.91
N TYR A 38 12.38 0.39 -6.26
CA TYR A 38 13.38 1.37 -6.67
C TYR A 38 13.90 1.05 -8.07
N ALA A 39 14.23 2.08 -8.85
CA ALA A 39 14.84 1.92 -10.17
C ALA A 39 16.20 1.19 -10.12
N THR A 40 16.86 1.23 -8.96
CA THR A 40 18.14 0.54 -8.70
C THR A 40 17.97 -0.90 -8.23
N ALA A 41 16.74 -1.38 -8.01
CA ALA A 41 16.49 -2.74 -7.55
C ALA A 41 16.89 -3.74 -8.63
N LYS A 42 17.84 -4.64 -8.31
CA LYS A 42 18.29 -5.70 -9.22
C LYS A 42 17.30 -6.86 -9.31
N ILE A 43 16.49 -7.03 -8.27
CA ILE A 43 15.51 -8.11 -8.12
C ILE A 43 14.15 -7.42 -7.91
N PRO A 44 13.07 -7.85 -8.56
CA PRO A 44 11.74 -7.28 -8.33
C PRO A 44 11.19 -7.63 -6.95
N GLY A 45 10.23 -6.83 -6.47
CA GLY A 45 9.50 -7.06 -5.23
C GLY A 45 10.27 -6.74 -3.96
N GLN A 46 11.30 -5.89 -4.03
CA GLN A 46 12.04 -5.40 -2.86
C GLN A 46 11.30 -4.27 -2.14
N GLY A 47 10.42 -3.57 -2.86
CA GLY A 47 9.60 -2.50 -2.33
C GLY A 47 10.31 -1.16 -2.32
N VAL A 48 9.55 -0.14 -1.94
CA VAL A 48 10.02 1.22 -1.67
C VAL A 48 9.70 1.62 -0.23
N SER A 49 10.59 2.37 0.41
CA SER A 49 10.37 2.81 1.80
C SER A 49 9.15 3.75 1.88
N MET A 50 8.16 3.40 2.71
CA MET A 50 7.01 4.28 2.94
C MET A 50 7.42 5.59 3.64
N ARG A 51 8.50 5.57 4.43
CA ARG A 51 9.08 6.78 5.02
C ARG A 51 9.64 7.71 3.96
N GLU A 52 10.40 7.20 3.00
CA GLU A 52 10.93 8.04 1.91
C GLU A 52 9.80 8.59 1.04
N LEU A 53 8.80 7.77 0.70
CA LEU A 53 7.61 8.22 -0.03
C LEU A 53 6.91 9.39 0.68
N ARG A 54 6.78 9.30 2.01
CA ARG A 54 6.12 10.34 2.81
C ARG A 54 6.95 11.62 2.93
N LEU A 55 8.27 11.50 3.08
CA LEU A 55 9.16 12.65 3.31
C LEU A 55 9.67 13.31 2.03
N ARG A 56 9.79 12.56 0.93
CA ARG A 56 10.46 12.97 -0.31
C ARG A 56 9.62 12.71 -1.55
N GLY A 57 8.29 12.70 -1.43
CA GLY A 57 7.35 12.35 -2.50
C GLY A 57 7.70 12.88 -3.89
N PRO A 58 8.01 14.18 -4.07
CA PRO A 58 8.41 14.74 -5.36
C PRO A 58 9.70 14.12 -5.94
N GLU A 59 10.72 13.88 -5.10
CA GLU A 59 12.00 13.30 -5.50
C GLU A 59 11.90 11.82 -5.88
N MET A 60 10.89 11.13 -5.36
CA MET A 60 10.67 9.70 -5.63
C MET A 60 10.40 9.41 -7.10
N HIS A 61 10.00 10.41 -7.89
CA HIS A 61 9.82 10.25 -9.34
C HIS A 61 11.10 9.77 -10.05
N MET A 62 12.27 10.21 -9.60
CA MET A 62 13.56 9.83 -10.19
C MET A 62 14.12 8.53 -9.61
N ARG A 63 13.53 8.02 -8.52
CA ARG A 63 14.06 6.88 -7.75
C ARG A 63 13.26 5.61 -7.93
N MET A 64 12.01 5.69 -8.40
CA MET A 64 11.12 4.54 -8.57
C MET A 64 11.11 4.03 -10.00
N GLN A 65 11.08 2.72 -10.15
CA GLN A 65 10.86 2.09 -11.45
C GLN A 65 9.44 2.41 -11.94
N GLY A 66 9.31 2.87 -13.19
CA GLY A 66 8.01 3.19 -13.80
C GLY A 66 7.23 4.29 -13.06
N ALA A 67 7.94 5.24 -12.42
CA ALA A 67 7.33 6.25 -11.57
C ALA A 67 6.21 7.05 -12.26
N GLY A 68 6.40 7.38 -13.54
CA GLY A 68 5.45 8.12 -14.37
C GLY A 68 4.30 7.28 -14.94
N ASP A 69 4.31 5.96 -14.75
CA ASP A 69 3.29 5.09 -15.34
C ASP A 69 1.89 5.42 -14.80
N CYS A 70 0.93 5.60 -15.69
CA CYS A 70 -0.48 5.76 -15.35
C CYS A 70 -1.13 4.40 -15.04
N VAL A 71 -0.89 3.86 -13.85
CA VAL A 71 -1.15 2.45 -13.50
C VAL A 71 -2.63 2.04 -13.48
N PHE A 72 -3.56 3.00 -13.34
CA PHE A 72 -5.00 2.75 -13.41
C PHE A 72 -5.64 3.20 -14.73
N ALA A 73 -4.90 3.83 -15.64
CA ALA A 73 -5.46 4.31 -16.91
C ALA A 73 -6.14 3.20 -17.75
N PRO A 74 -5.57 1.98 -17.86
CA PRO A 74 -6.21 0.90 -18.64
C PRO A 74 -7.51 0.38 -18.02
N SER A 75 -7.78 0.66 -16.75
CA SER A 75 -8.89 0.10 -16.01
C SER A 75 -10.18 0.91 -16.12
N GLY A 76 -10.07 2.18 -16.56
CA GLY A 76 -11.19 3.13 -16.57
C GLY A 76 -11.70 3.53 -15.18
N LEU A 77 -11.05 3.06 -14.10
CA LEU A 77 -11.46 3.37 -12.74
C LEU A 77 -11.14 4.83 -12.42
N GLN A 78 -12.07 5.49 -11.73
CA GLN A 78 -11.88 6.86 -11.22
C GLN A 78 -11.46 6.86 -9.75
N ARG A 79 -11.85 5.81 -9.02
CA ARG A 79 -11.58 5.62 -7.59
C ARG A 79 -11.47 4.13 -7.27
N ILE A 80 -10.78 3.83 -6.18
CA ILE A 80 -10.70 2.49 -5.59
C ILE A 80 -11.11 2.53 -4.12
N VAL A 81 -11.58 1.40 -3.59
CA VAL A 81 -11.72 1.22 -2.15
C VAL A 81 -10.42 0.62 -1.64
N PHE A 82 -9.69 1.38 -0.83
CA PHE A 82 -8.45 0.95 -0.22
C PHE A 82 -8.66 0.56 1.24
N ARG A 83 -8.21 -0.63 1.61
CA ARG A 83 -8.38 -1.19 2.96
C ARG A 83 -7.02 -1.55 3.55
N ILE A 84 -6.83 -1.22 4.83
CA ILE A 84 -5.71 -1.72 5.63
C ILE A 84 -6.29 -2.72 6.62
N ILE A 85 -5.75 -3.94 6.62
CA ILE A 85 -6.01 -4.96 7.62
C ILE A 85 -4.64 -5.33 8.20
N TRP A 86 -4.33 -4.80 9.37
CA TRP A 86 -3.06 -5.05 10.02
C TRP A 86 -3.18 -6.25 10.97
N PRO A 87 -2.25 -7.23 10.95
CA PRO A 87 -2.42 -8.48 11.71
C PRO A 87 -2.61 -8.31 13.22
N GLY A 88 -2.02 -7.26 13.82
CA GLY A 88 -2.18 -6.94 15.24
C GLY A 88 -3.41 -6.12 15.59
N TYR A 89 -4.19 -5.68 14.61
CA TYR A 89 -5.33 -4.75 14.77
C TYR A 89 -6.45 -5.10 13.79
N THR A 90 -6.76 -6.39 13.67
CA THR A 90 -7.80 -6.88 12.73
C THR A 90 -9.19 -6.33 13.03
N HIS A 91 -9.43 -5.94 14.28
CA HIS A 91 -10.65 -5.29 14.76
C HIS A 91 -10.73 -3.80 14.38
N VAL A 92 -9.61 -3.17 14.01
CA VAL A 92 -9.56 -1.76 13.61
C VAL A 92 -9.89 -1.66 12.12
N GLU A 93 -11.11 -1.22 11.82
CA GLU A 93 -11.52 -1.00 10.44
C GLU A 93 -10.87 0.27 9.85
N TRP A 94 -10.03 0.09 8.84
CA TRP A 94 -9.50 1.20 8.04
C TRP A 94 -9.84 1.04 6.57
N CYS A 95 -10.89 1.72 6.14
CA CYS A 95 -11.36 1.74 4.77
C CYS A 95 -11.43 3.18 4.26
N ARG A 96 -10.85 3.46 3.08
CA ARG A 96 -10.83 4.78 2.45
C ARG A 96 -11.09 4.66 0.96
N THR A 97 -11.89 5.55 0.42
CA THR A 97 -11.98 5.75 -1.03
C THR A 97 -10.77 6.56 -1.48
N MET A 98 -9.99 6.02 -2.40
CA MET A 98 -8.84 6.71 -2.98
C MET A 98 -9.13 7.09 -4.43
N PRO A 99 -9.07 8.39 -4.81
CA PRO A 99 -9.11 8.78 -6.21
C PRO A 99 -7.88 8.24 -6.94
N VAL A 100 -8.08 7.64 -8.11
CA VAL A 100 -6.99 7.18 -9.00
C VAL A 100 -6.91 8.01 -10.28
N VAL A 101 -7.65 9.11 -10.29
CA VAL A 101 -7.67 10.14 -11.32
C VAL A 101 -7.73 11.48 -10.59
N ALA A 102 -6.93 12.46 -11.02
CA ALA A 102 -6.87 13.77 -10.42
C ALA A 102 -8.15 14.56 -10.71
N PRO A 103 -8.96 14.93 -9.69
CA PRO A 103 -10.20 15.66 -9.90
C PRO A 103 -9.98 17.07 -10.47
N ASN A 104 -8.87 17.71 -10.07
CA ASN A 104 -8.59 19.11 -10.36
C ASN A 104 -7.63 19.32 -11.55
N ALA A 105 -7.13 18.23 -12.15
CA ALA A 105 -6.19 18.28 -13.28
C ALA A 105 -6.81 17.65 -14.54
N GLY A 106 -8.07 17.98 -14.81
CA GLY A 106 -8.77 17.54 -16.02
C GLY A 106 -8.97 16.03 -16.15
N GLY A 107 -8.93 15.28 -15.05
CA GLY A 107 -9.06 13.84 -15.09
C GLY A 107 -7.77 13.10 -15.46
N ALA A 108 -6.60 13.70 -15.23
CA ALA A 108 -5.32 13.01 -15.43
C ALA A 108 -5.21 11.75 -14.55
N PRO A 109 -4.89 10.57 -15.10
CA PRO A 109 -4.70 9.35 -14.31
C PRO A 109 -3.58 9.47 -13.28
N ILE A 110 -3.72 8.78 -12.15
CA ILE A 110 -2.68 8.74 -11.12
C ILE A 110 -1.42 8.02 -11.64
N THR A 111 -0.26 8.63 -11.41
CA THR A 111 1.03 7.99 -11.70
C THR A 111 1.39 6.97 -10.62
N ARG A 112 2.27 6.02 -10.93
CA ARG A 112 2.75 5.01 -9.97
C ARG A 112 3.33 5.65 -8.71
N VAL A 113 4.14 6.71 -8.86
CA VAL A 113 4.70 7.42 -7.70
C VAL A 113 3.61 8.16 -6.92
N GLY A 114 2.65 8.80 -7.59
CA GLY A 114 1.53 9.46 -6.93
C GLY A 114 0.71 8.49 -6.08
N LEU A 115 0.41 7.31 -6.64
CA LEU A 115 -0.28 6.24 -5.94
C LEU A 115 0.52 5.75 -4.72
N ALA A 116 1.82 5.51 -4.89
CA ALA A 116 2.69 5.07 -3.80
C ALA A 116 2.74 6.08 -2.64
N VAL A 117 2.88 7.38 -2.96
CA VAL A 117 2.87 8.47 -1.97
C VAL A 117 1.53 8.54 -1.24
N GLN A 118 0.41 8.36 -1.95
CA GLN A 118 -0.92 8.37 -1.37
C GLN A 118 -1.17 7.15 -0.45
N ILE A 119 -0.68 5.96 -0.82
CA ILE A 119 -0.73 4.76 0.02
C ILE A 119 0.13 4.97 1.28
N ALA A 120 1.37 5.42 1.13
CA ALA A 120 2.27 5.68 2.27
C ALA A 120 1.69 6.70 3.24
N SER A 121 1.06 7.75 2.71
CA SER A 121 0.34 8.76 3.50
C SER A 121 -0.84 8.17 4.27
N THR A 122 -1.57 7.24 3.66
CA THR A 122 -2.70 6.56 4.29
C THR A 122 -2.23 5.62 5.41
N PHE A 123 -1.11 4.92 5.22
CA PHE A 123 -0.47 4.12 6.27
C PHE A 123 0.07 4.96 7.42
N ALA A 124 0.68 6.12 7.14
CA ALA A 124 1.15 7.02 8.19
C ALA A 124 -0.03 7.42 9.11
N ASN A 125 -1.14 7.85 8.51
CA ASN A 125 -2.35 8.20 9.25
C ASN A 125 -2.96 7.00 10.02
N TYR A 126 -2.89 5.79 9.46
CA TYR A 126 -3.31 4.58 10.16
C TYR A 126 -2.44 4.33 11.39
N PHE A 127 -1.12 4.32 11.24
CA PHE A 127 -0.17 4.12 12.33
C PHE A 127 -0.32 5.18 13.43
N GLU A 128 -0.51 6.45 13.05
CA GLU A 128 -0.72 7.54 13.99
C GLU A 128 -1.97 7.37 14.87
N LYS A 129 -3.04 6.80 14.32
CA LYS A 129 -4.29 6.59 15.06
C LYS A 129 -4.30 5.26 15.82
N THR A 130 -3.87 4.19 15.17
CA THR A 130 -3.96 2.82 15.69
C THR A 130 -2.95 2.53 16.79
N GLN A 131 -1.88 3.32 16.93
CA GLN A 131 -0.94 3.17 18.05
C GLN A 131 -1.57 3.31 19.45
N TYR A 132 -2.77 3.91 19.54
CA TYR A 132 -3.50 4.07 20.81
C TYR A 132 -4.52 2.93 21.07
N GLU A 133 -4.71 2.04 20.09
CA GLU A 133 -5.60 0.88 20.22
C GLU A 133 -4.88 -0.29 20.90
N GLN A 134 -5.64 -1.21 21.50
CA GLN A 134 -5.07 -2.42 22.11
C GLN A 134 -4.75 -3.46 21.02
N PRO A 135 -3.50 -3.94 20.90
CA PRO A 135 -3.17 -4.95 19.91
C PRO A 135 -3.78 -6.32 20.28
N SER A 136 -4.27 -7.05 19.30
CA SER A 136 -4.63 -8.47 19.44
C SER A 136 -3.43 -9.41 19.36
N SER A 137 -2.28 -8.91 18.86
CA SER A 137 -1.03 -9.66 18.71
C SER A 137 0.17 -8.76 18.96
N ALA A 138 1.03 -9.14 19.92
CA ALA A 138 2.23 -8.39 20.27
C ALA A 138 3.26 -8.30 19.12
N ASP A 139 3.37 -9.36 18.30
CA ASP A 139 4.33 -9.43 17.17
C ASP A 139 4.14 -8.37 16.08
N TRP A 140 2.95 -7.77 16.05
CA TRP A 140 2.54 -6.77 15.06
C TRP A 140 2.09 -5.48 15.73
N MET A 141 2.42 -5.29 17.01
CA MET A 141 2.04 -4.10 17.76
C MET A 141 2.67 -2.85 17.15
N ILE A 142 1.84 -1.85 16.90
CA ILE A 142 2.28 -0.54 16.44
C ILE A 142 2.73 0.24 17.68
N SER A 143 4.04 0.37 17.85
CA SER A 143 4.63 1.08 18.98
C SER A 143 6.08 1.46 18.70
N PRO A 144 6.65 2.41 19.45
CA PRO A 144 8.07 2.73 19.36
C PRO A 144 9.00 1.53 19.62
N ALA A 145 8.58 0.57 20.46
CA ALA A 145 9.39 -0.60 20.82
C ALA A 145 9.27 -1.79 19.86
N CYS A 146 8.31 -1.75 18.92
CA CYS A 146 8.03 -2.86 18.01
C CYS A 146 7.95 -2.33 16.57
N VAL A 147 6.75 -2.27 15.97
CA VAL A 147 6.58 -1.81 14.60
C VAL A 147 6.37 -0.31 14.54
N GLN A 148 7.24 0.38 13.81
CA GLN A 148 7.11 1.81 13.49
C GLN A 148 6.87 1.99 11.99
N PHE A 149 6.22 3.09 11.61
CA PHE A 149 6.00 3.43 10.19
C PHE A 149 7.30 3.45 9.36
N LYS A 150 8.42 3.85 9.97
CA LYS A 150 9.74 3.88 9.31
C LYS A 150 10.25 2.51 8.87
N HIS A 151 9.73 1.43 9.44
CA HIS A 151 10.11 0.06 9.09
C HIS A 151 9.37 -0.46 7.85
N LEU A 152 8.34 0.26 7.37
CA LEU A 152 7.47 -0.22 6.30
C LEU A 152 8.06 0.01 4.90
N TYR A 153 7.93 -1.03 4.08
CA TYR A 153 8.18 -1.01 2.66
C TYR A 153 6.90 -1.38 1.90
N LEU A 154 6.51 -0.53 0.95
CA LEU A 154 5.42 -0.81 0.02
C LEU A 154 5.94 -1.71 -1.10
N ILE A 155 5.41 -2.93 -1.23
CA ILE A 155 5.83 -3.89 -2.25
C ILE A 155 4.90 -3.86 -3.46
N ALA A 156 3.60 -3.96 -3.22
CA ALA A 156 2.60 -3.96 -4.28
C ALA A 156 1.25 -3.43 -3.80
N LEU A 157 0.36 -3.15 -4.74
CA LEU A 157 -1.06 -2.95 -4.49
C LEU A 157 -1.82 -4.07 -5.19
N VAL A 158 -2.64 -4.82 -4.43
CA VAL A 158 -3.34 -6.00 -4.90
C VAL A 158 -4.85 -5.81 -4.79
N ASN A 159 -5.59 -6.27 -5.80
CA ASN A 159 -7.04 -6.36 -5.73
C ASN A 159 -7.40 -7.68 -5.02
N THR A 160 -7.98 -7.59 -3.82
CA THR A 160 -8.25 -8.76 -2.96
C THR A 160 -9.70 -9.23 -3.01
N ALA A 161 -10.60 -8.31 -3.35
CA ALA A 161 -11.99 -8.58 -3.69
C ALA A 161 -12.47 -7.48 -4.65
N GLU A 162 -13.58 -7.70 -5.36
CA GLU A 162 -14.08 -6.80 -6.41
C GLU A 162 -14.02 -5.31 -6.00
N GLY A 163 -13.09 -4.55 -6.57
CA GLY A 163 -12.91 -3.11 -6.27
C GLY A 163 -12.26 -2.76 -4.92
N VAL A 164 -11.98 -3.75 -4.06
CA VAL A 164 -11.23 -3.60 -2.81
C VAL A 164 -9.76 -3.91 -3.03
N TRP A 165 -8.93 -2.95 -2.67
CA TRP A 165 -7.49 -2.98 -2.84
C TRP A 165 -6.79 -2.94 -1.48
N GLN A 166 -5.76 -3.77 -1.34
CA GLN A 166 -4.91 -3.80 -0.16
C GLN A 166 -3.45 -3.65 -0.59
N ALA A 167 -2.67 -2.96 0.22
CA ALA A 167 -1.23 -2.89 0.00
C ALA A 167 -0.59 -4.17 0.52
N ASP A 168 0.32 -4.68 -0.29
CA ASP A 168 1.27 -5.70 0.11
C ASP A 168 2.53 -5.01 0.66
N VAL A 169 2.88 -5.35 1.90
CA VAL A 169 3.82 -4.59 2.73
C VAL A 169 4.87 -5.54 3.31
N ALA A 170 6.10 -5.04 3.43
CA ALA A 170 7.14 -5.69 4.21
C ALA A 170 7.61 -4.80 5.35
N LEU A 171 8.17 -5.43 6.38
CA LEU A 171 8.86 -4.80 7.48
C LEU A 171 10.34 -5.07 7.36
N ASP A 172 11.16 -4.04 7.59
CA ASP A 172 12.59 -4.18 7.82
C ASP A 172 12.93 -3.49 9.15
N VAL A 173 13.23 -4.30 10.16
CA VAL A 173 13.55 -3.82 11.52
C VAL A 173 15.04 -4.05 11.71
N ILE A 174 15.81 -2.97 11.51
CA ILE A 174 17.25 -2.91 11.79
C ILE A 174 17.42 -2.17 13.12
#